data_AF-A0A7X9GWH1-F1
#
_entry.id   AF-A0A7X9GWH1-F1
#
_cell.length_a   1.000
_cell.length_b   1.000
_cell.length_c   1.000
_cell.angle_alpha   90.00
_cell.angle_beta   90.00
_cell.angle_gamma   90.00
#
_symmetry.space_group_name_H-M   'P 1'
#
loop_
_entity.id
_entity.type
_entity.pdbx_description
1 polymer ?
#
loop_
_entity_poly.entity_id
_entity_poly.type
_entity_poly.pdbx_seq_one_letter_code
_entity_poly.pdbx_strand_id
1 'polypeptide(L)'
;MKDRLKKILILELIIIIVLIFFILGERFEFIDRVLLTIEDFLFEEDTNPEIKELWEYVDRDEKDEIKDIVEEEKDQEDIVYSKIKEGLLEGEDSIIIKGRLLGNNRENFFHIVEEVLLDNPEIMYYTSGKYSNNTFYPSYNMPLEEKLIHQGAIGEERDYIISQIIQDNMSQYEKVKAVHDYIVNNTQYDKRHYTDEIIPNESYTVYGVLFEGIAVCEGYAKTMKYFLDEIGIETKIVIGTANGENHAWNIVKIDGDYYHIDTTWDDPVSEDGTDVLVYDFFNLKDTDIEKTHNWNRGKYPICNSDKYNYFYYNDLVVYDYEGFYNRLSGALINGKSEIFLKIPNYNKDIYNIPNTVKKIVTNNPNRININQYAYSINSYQNIIRIYFYK
;
A
#
# COMPACT_ATOMS: atom_id res chain seq x y z
N MET A 1 -27.28 8.87 34.19
CA MET A 1 -27.59 10.31 34.07
C MET A 1 -26.41 11.19 34.51
N LYS A 2 -25.88 11.05 35.74
CA LYS A 2 -24.70 11.82 36.20
C LYS A 2 -23.43 11.65 35.35
N ASP A 3 -23.10 10.42 34.94
CA ASP A 3 -21.88 10.19 34.13
C ASP A 3 -22.04 10.64 32.67
N ARG A 4 -23.26 10.57 32.14
CA ARG A 4 -23.59 11.07 30.80
C ARG A 4 -23.52 12.60 30.72
N LEU A 5 -24.05 13.29 31.74
CA LEU A 5 -23.94 14.74 31.85
C LEU A 5 -22.48 15.21 31.99
N LYS A 6 -21.65 14.43 32.71
CA LYS A 6 -20.21 14.70 32.81
C LYS A 6 -19.50 14.54 31.47
N LYS A 7 -19.82 13.51 30.67
CA LYS A 7 -19.24 13.33 29.33
C LYS A 7 -19.58 14.51 28.40
N ILE A 8 -20.82 15.00 28.44
CA ILE A 8 -21.27 16.16 27.64
C ILE A 8 -20.53 17.44 28.09
N LEU A 9 -20.49 17.73 29.39
CA LEU A 9 -19.78 18.90 29.92
C LEU A 9 -18.27 18.86 29.63
N ILE A 10 -17.67 17.66 29.59
CA ILE A 10 -16.27 17.49 29.21
C ILE A 10 -16.07 17.78 27.72
N LEU A 11 -16.99 17.33 26.85
CA LEU A 11 -16.92 17.61 25.41
C LEU A 11 -17.11 19.10 25.10
N GLU A 12 -18.11 19.75 25.70
CA GLU A 12 -18.31 21.21 25.60
C GLU A 12 -17.08 21.98 26.08
N LEU A 13 -16.49 21.55 27.21
CA LEU A 13 -15.26 22.17 27.70
C LEU A 13 -14.08 21.96 26.75
N ILE A 14 -13.96 20.78 26.13
CA ILE A 14 -12.93 20.49 25.11
C ILE A 14 -13.14 21.39 23.89
N ILE A 15 -14.37 21.55 23.41
CA ILE A 15 -14.71 22.41 22.26
C ILE A 15 -14.41 23.88 22.56
N ILE A 16 -14.84 24.39 23.72
CA ILE A 16 -14.54 25.75 24.16
C ILE A 16 -13.02 25.96 24.27
N ILE A 17 -12.29 24.96 24.77
CA ILE A 17 -10.83 24.98 24.85
C ILE A 17 -10.23 25.07 23.44
N VAL A 18 -10.71 24.29 22.47
CA VAL A 18 -10.26 24.35 21.07
C VAL A 18 -10.53 25.72 20.46
N LEU A 19 -11.72 26.29 20.65
CA LEU A 19 -12.07 27.63 20.16
C LEU A 19 -11.20 28.73 20.79
N ILE A 20 -10.94 28.66 22.10
CA ILE A 20 -10.05 29.61 22.79
C ILE A 20 -8.62 29.50 22.26
N PHE A 21 -8.11 28.28 22.08
CA PHE A 21 -6.75 28.06 21.58
C PHE A 21 -6.60 28.46 20.11
N PHE A 22 -7.63 28.26 19.30
CA PHE A 22 -7.68 28.77 17.93
C PHE A 22 -7.61 30.30 17.90
N ILE A 23 -8.40 30.98 18.74
CA ILE A 23 -8.37 32.45 18.87
C ILE A 23 -7.00 32.96 19.37
N LEU A 24 -6.32 32.20 20.23
CA LEU A 24 -5.03 32.56 20.81
C LEU A 24 -3.82 32.15 19.95
N GLY A 25 -4.00 31.30 18.94
CA GLY A 25 -2.94 30.83 18.05
C GLY A 25 -1.91 29.91 18.70
N GLU A 26 -2.28 29.16 19.75
CA GLU A 26 -1.40 28.20 20.45
C GLU A 26 -2.00 26.79 20.36
N ARG A 27 -1.19 25.77 20.00
CA ARG A 27 -1.60 24.35 20.00
C ARG A 27 -0.63 23.45 20.79
N PHE A 28 -1.18 22.36 21.35
CA PHE A 28 -0.49 21.26 22.02
C PHE A 28 -0.94 19.92 21.38
N GLU A 29 -0.16 18.84 21.49
CA GLU A 29 -0.49 17.49 20.94
C GLU A 29 -1.91 16.97 21.26
N PHE A 30 -2.49 17.41 22.38
CA PHE A 30 -3.87 17.06 22.76
C PHE A 30 -4.92 17.66 21.82
N ILE A 31 -4.68 18.85 21.27
CA ILE A 31 -5.60 19.58 20.38
C ILE A 31 -5.65 18.94 18.99
N ASP A 32 -4.52 18.45 18.46
CA ASP A 32 -4.48 17.80 17.15
C ASP A 32 -5.27 16.49 17.15
N ARG A 33 -5.23 15.72 18.25
CA ARG A 33 -6.07 14.53 18.40
C ARG A 33 -7.56 14.87 18.46
N VAL A 34 -7.90 15.99 19.09
CA VAL A 34 -9.30 16.44 19.16
C VAL A 34 -9.78 16.89 17.78
N LEU A 35 -8.96 17.58 16.99
CA LEU A 35 -9.30 17.99 15.63
C LEU A 35 -9.43 16.84 14.65
N LEU A 36 -8.52 15.86 14.67
CA LEU A 36 -8.70 14.64 13.88
C LEU A 36 -10.05 13.96 14.19
N THR A 37 -10.41 13.89 15.48
CA THR A 37 -11.71 13.33 15.88
C THR A 37 -12.91 14.16 15.37
N ILE A 38 -12.76 15.48 15.25
CA ILE A 38 -13.78 16.39 14.72
C ILE A 38 -13.86 16.29 13.18
N GLU A 39 -12.73 16.17 12.50
CA GLU A 39 -12.65 15.94 11.06
C GLU A 39 -13.29 14.62 10.65
N ASP A 40 -12.97 13.52 11.35
CA ASP A 40 -13.61 12.22 11.17
C ASP A 40 -15.14 12.37 11.32
N PHE A 41 -15.60 13.19 12.27
CA PHE A 41 -17.02 13.45 12.47
C PHE A 41 -17.66 14.24 11.32
N LEU A 42 -16.99 15.28 10.84
CA LEU A 42 -17.53 16.20 9.83
C LEU A 42 -17.49 15.60 8.41
N PHE A 43 -16.50 14.75 8.12
CA PHE A 43 -16.17 14.37 6.74
C PHE A 43 -16.06 12.85 6.50
N GLU A 44 -16.03 11.99 7.52
CA GLU A 44 -15.99 10.53 7.35
C GLU A 44 -17.28 9.83 7.83
N GLU A 45 -17.70 8.75 7.14
CA GLU A 45 -18.96 8.04 7.45
C GLU A 45 -18.84 7.03 8.61
N ASP A 46 -17.63 6.59 8.96
CA ASP A 46 -17.39 5.46 9.89
C ASP A 46 -16.85 5.92 11.26
N THR A 47 -17.63 6.73 11.98
CA THR A 47 -17.27 7.25 13.31
C THR A 47 -17.84 6.43 14.48
N ASN A 48 -17.10 6.39 15.59
CA ASN A 48 -17.50 5.70 16.82
C ASN A 48 -18.92 6.15 17.29
N PRO A 49 -19.88 5.22 17.48
CA PRO A 49 -21.27 5.56 17.83
C PRO A 49 -21.43 6.37 19.12
N GLU A 50 -20.58 6.17 20.12
CA GLU A 50 -20.64 6.95 21.37
C GLU A 50 -20.24 8.42 21.17
N ILE A 51 -19.31 8.68 20.25
CA ILE A 51 -18.86 10.03 19.91
C ILE A 51 -19.93 10.73 19.07
N LYS A 52 -20.53 9.99 18.12
CA LYS A 52 -21.61 10.49 17.27
C LYS A 52 -22.82 10.94 18.08
N GLU A 53 -23.19 10.18 19.10
CA GLU A 53 -24.28 10.52 20.02
C GLU A 53 -23.96 11.78 20.85
N LEU A 54 -22.71 11.98 21.27
CA LEU A 54 -22.32 13.18 22.03
C LEU A 54 -22.31 14.43 21.14
N TRP A 55 -21.92 14.31 19.88
CA TRP A 55 -21.90 15.44 18.94
C TRP A 55 -23.30 16.00 18.66
N GLU A 56 -24.35 15.17 18.68
CA GLU A 56 -25.73 15.65 18.50
C GLU A 56 -26.14 16.75 19.50
N TYR A 57 -25.51 16.79 20.68
CA TYR A 57 -25.81 17.76 21.73
C TYR A 57 -25.06 19.10 21.60
N VAL A 58 -24.05 19.20 20.73
CA VAL A 58 -23.36 20.48 20.46
C VAL A 58 -24.30 21.40 19.67
N ASP A 59 -24.32 22.69 20.01
CA ASP A 59 -25.20 23.67 19.36
C ASP A 59 -24.88 23.76 17.86
N ARG A 60 -25.91 24.00 17.04
CA ARG A 60 -25.76 24.12 15.59
C ARG A 60 -24.83 25.28 15.22
N ASP A 61 -24.96 26.42 15.88
CA ASP A 61 -24.14 27.60 15.57
C ASP A 61 -22.65 27.33 15.89
N GLU A 62 -22.37 26.60 16.98
CA GLU A 62 -21.01 26.15 17.32
C GLU A 62 -20.46 25.12 16.32
N LYS A 63 -21.31 24.22 15.80
CA LYS A 63 -20.91 23.26 14.75
C LYS A 63 -20.54 23.94 13.45
N ASP A 64 -21.31 24.95 13.04
CA ASP A 64 -21.07 25.71 11.81
C ASP A 64 -19.76 26.51 11.96
N GLU A 65 -19.49 27.14 13.10
CA GLU A 65 -18.21 27.82 13.37
C GLU A 65 -17.00 26.85 13.37
N ILE A 66 -17.13 25.67 14.01
CA ILE A 66 -16.06 24.66 14.01
C ILE A 66 -15.80 24.15 12.60
N LYS A 67 -16.86 23.94 11.82
CA LYS A 67 -16.75 23.48 10.43
C LYS A 67 -16.03 24.52 9.56
N ASP A 68 -16.40 25.80 9.67
CA ASP A 68 -15.75 26.88 8.92
C ASP A 68 -14.25 26.96 9.25
N ILE A 69 -13.88 26.79 10.53
CA ILE A 69 -12.47 26.75 10.98
C ILE A 69 -11.70 25.58 10.36
N VAL A 70 -12.27 24.38 10.40
CA VAL A 70 -11.63 23.18 9.84
C VAL A 70 -11.53 23.26 8.32
N GLU A 71 -12.55 23.79 7.63
CA GLU A 71 -12.50 24.03 6.19
C GLU A 71 -11.43 25.08 5.83
N GLU A 72 -11.28 26.17 6.61
CA GLU A 72 -10.23 27.16 6.38
C GLU A 72 -8.81 26.60 6.61
N GLU A 73 -8.61 25.79 7.66
CA GLU A 73 -7.31 25.12 7.89
C GLU A 73 -6.98 24.14 6.76
N LYS A 74 -7.95 23.31 6.34
CA LYS A 74 -7.80 22.37 5.23
C LYS A 74 -7.49 23.06 3.91
N ASP A 75 -8.18 24.16 3.60
CA ASP A 75 -7.90 24.98 2.41
C ASP A 75 -6.46 25.49 2.40
N GLN A 76 -5.91 25.87 3.57
CA GLN A 76 -4.52 26.31 3.67
C GLN A 76 -3.52 25.17 3.46
N GLU A 77 -3.79 24.00 4.03
CA GLU A 77 -2.97 22.79 3.81
C GLU A 77 -2.95 22.37 2.34
N ASP A 78 -4.11 22.34 1.68
CA ASP A 78 -4.24 22.01 0.26
C ASP A 78 -3.44 22.97 -0.63
N ILE A 79 -3.43 24.27 -0.29
CA ILE A 79 -2.62 25.29 -0.98
C ILE A 79 -1.12 25.03 -0.77
N VAL A 80 -0.69 24.70 0.45
CA VAL A 80 0.73 24.41 0.74
C VAL A 80 1.17 23.13 0.03
N TYR A 81 0.38 22.07 0.14
CA TYR A 81 0.58 20.81 -0.55
C TYR A 81 0.77 21.03 -2.05
N SER A 82 -0.18 21.75 -2.69
CA SER A 82 -0.14 22.00 -4.13
C SER A 82 1.11 22.78 -4.55
N LYS A 83 1.52 23.79 -3.77
CA LYS A 83 2.74 24.57 -4.03
C LYS A 83 4.01 23.72 -3.92
N ILE A 84 4.07 22.84 -2.92
CA ILE A 84 5.22 21.94 -2.74
C ILE A 84 5.26 20.96 -3.92
N LYS A 85 4.13 20.34 -4.24
CA LYS A 85 3.99 19.42 -5.39
C LYS A 85 4.47 20.07 -6.69
N GLU A 86 3.91 21.23 -7.05
CA GLU A 86 4.25 21.95 -8.28
C GLU A 86 5.74 22.29 -8.33
N GLY A 87 6.28 22.90 -7.26
CA GLY A 87 7.69 23.28 -7.24
C GLY A 87 8.65 22.08 -7.28
N LEU A 88 8.31 20.96 -6.64
CA LEU A 88 9.10 19.74 -6.70
C LEU A 88 9.05 19.07 -8.09
N LEU A 89 7.88 19.08 -8.75
CA LEU A 89 7.71 18.59 -10.11
C LEU A 89 8.53 19.41 -11.11
N GLU A 90 8.42 20.73 -11.03
CA GLU A 90 9.15 21.69 -11.89
C GLU A 90 10.65 21.73 -11.58
N GLY A 91 11.06 21.23 -10.41
CA GLY A 91 12.46 21.21 -10.02
C GLY A 91 12.97 22.55 -9.51
N GLU A 92 12.11 23.35 -8.89
CA GLU A 92 12.52 24.63 -8.32
C GLU A 92 13.59 24.43 -7.23
N ASP A 93 14.69 25.19 -7.32
CA ASP A 93 15.73 25.23 -6.27
C ASP A 93 15.22 25.84 -4.96
N SER A 94 14.10 26.58 -5.03
CA SER A 94 13.46 27.19 -3.85
C SER A 94 11.98 27.50 -4.09
N ILE A 95 11.13 27.08 -3.17
CA ILE A 95 9.67 27.19 -3.25
C ILE A 95 9.18 28.13 -2.15
N ILE A 96 8.47 29.21 -2.50
CA ILE A 96 7.99 30.20 -1.52
C ILE A 96 6.69 29.71 -0.87
N ILE A 97 6.79 29.36 0.42
CA ILE A 97 5.69 28.94 1.27
C ILE A 97 5.53 29.99 2.38
N LYS A 98 4.61 30.94 2.17
CA LYS A 98 4.36 32.02 3.15
C LYS A 98 3.96 31.39 4.49
N GLY A 99 4.63 31.75 5.58
CA GLY A 99 4.38 31.16 6.90
C GLY A 99 2.95 31.30 7.41
N ARG A 100 2.19 32.31 6.95
CA ARG A 100 0.76 32.42 7.23
C ARG A 100 -0.06 31.24 6.69
N LEU A 101 0.36 30.64 5.57
CA LEU A 101 -0.30 29.48 4.94
C LEU A 101 0.05 28.18 5.67
N LEU A 102 1.14 28.18 6.44
CA LEU A 102 1.47 27.03 7.26
C LEU A 102 0.71 27.04 8.59
N GLY A 103 0.11 28.16 9.00
CA GLY A 103 -0.54 28.26 10.31
C GLY A 103 0.30 27.62 11.42
N ASN A 104 -0.31 26.65 12.12
CA ASN A 104 0.32 25.84 13.17
C ASN A 104 1.14 24.64 12.62
N ASN A 105 0.99 24.28 11.35
CA ASN A 105 1.73 23.20 10.66
C ASN A 105 3.20 23.52 10.40
N ARG A 106 3.71 24.61 10.97
CA ARG A 106 5.14 24.95 10.88
C ARG A 106 6.02 23.86 11.48
N GLU A 107 5.53 23.15 12.50
CA GLU A 107 6.20 21.98 13.10
C GLU A 107 6.07 20.71 12.25
N ASN A 108 5.00 20.61 11.45
CA ASN A 108 4.68 19.47 10.59
C ASN A 108 4.95 19.72 9.09
N PHE A 109 5.68 20.78 8.72
CA PHE A 109 5.96 21.11 7.31
C PHE A 109 6.50 19.91 6.52
N PHE A 110 7.42 19.15 7.12
CA PHE A 110 8.01 17.97 6.47
C PHE A 110 7.06 16.77 6.40
N HIS A 111 5.99 16.74 7.20
CA HIS A 111 4.91 15.77 7.03
C HIS A 111 4.14 16.05 5.74
N ILE A 112 3.81 17.30 5.45
CA ILE A 112 3.16 17.69 4.18
C ILE A 112 4.09 17.35 3.00
N VAL A 113 5.39 17.58 3.13
CA VAL A 113 6.37 17.17 2.11
C VAL A 113 6.37 15.65 1.93
N GLU A 114 6.33 14.86 3.01
CA GLU A 114 6.25 13.40 2.96
C GLU A 114 4.97 12.94 2.25
N GLU A 115 3.81 13.52 2.59
CA GLU A 115 2.53 13.23 1.92
C GLU A 115 2.59 13.54 0.43
N VAL A 116 3.12 14.70 0.03
CA VAL A 116 3.33 15.05 -1.38
C VAL A 116 4.19 13.99 -2.09
N LEU A 117 5.25 13.50 -1.46
CA LEU A 117 6.14 12.51 -2.07
C LEU A 117 5.50 11.13 -2.19
N LEU A 118 4.72 10.71 -1.17
CA LEU A 118 4.01 9.43 -1.18
C LEU A 118 2.85 9.45 -2.18
N ASP A 119 2.18 10.58 -2.35
CA ASP A 119 1.06 10.74 -3.26
C ASP A 119 1.46 10.91 -4.72
N ASN A 120 2.66 11.43 -4.98
CA ASN A 120 3.12 11.80 -6.33
C ASN A 120 4.45 11.07 -6.64
N PRO A 121 4.40 9.76 -6.92
CA PRO A 121 5.60 8.93 -7.15
C PRO A 121 6.46 9.38 -8.34
N GLU A 122 5.91 10.21 -9.24
CA GLU A 122 6.65 10.90 -10.29
C GLU A 122 7.64 11.95 -9.76
N ILE A 123 7.53 12.41 -8.50
CA ILE A 123 8.55 13.25 -7.87
C ILE A 123 9.73 12.36 -7.46
N MET A 124 10.71 12.25 -8.35
CA MET A 124 11.85 11.36 -8.17
C MET A 124 13.07 12.06 -7.56
N TYR A 125 13.96 11.26 -6.96
CA TYR A 125 15.29 11.67 -6.49
C TYR A 125 15.33 12.68 -5.34
N TYR A 126 14.18 13.01 -4.72
CA TYR A 126 14.17 13.82 -3.50
C TYR A 126 14.86 13.06 -2.36
N THR A 127 15.68 13.77 -1.58
CA THR A 127 16.36 13.20 -0.42
C THR A 127 16.04 13.91 0.88
N SER A 128 16.06 15.23 0.85
CA SER A 128 15.90 16.09 2.02
C SER A 128 15.58 17.49 1.56
N GLY A 129 15.34 18.38 2.52
CA GLY A 129 15.24 19.79 2.22
C GLY A 129 15.35 20.63 3.47
N LYS A 130 15.48 21.93 3.28
CA LYS A 130 15.53 22.92 4.36
C LYS A 130 14.38 23.89 4.20
N TYR A 131 13.65 24.14 5.27
CA TYR A 131 12.67 25.22 5.31
C TYR A 131 13.20 26.37 6.18
N SER A 132 13.27 27.58 5.62
CA SER A 132 13.67 28.78 6.37
C SER A 132 13.16 30.05 5.70
N ASN A 133 12.83 31.08 6.49
CA ASN A 133 12.38 32.38 5.99
C ASN A 133 11.22 32.31 4.98
N ASN A 134 10.25 31.41 5.21
CA ASN A 134 9.10 31.19 4.32
C ASN A 134 9.46 30.62 2.94
N THR A 135 10.61 29.95 2.84
CA THR A 135 11.09 29.32 1.62
C THR A 135 11.57 27.91 1.93
N PHE A 136 11.12 26.96 1.12
CA PHE A 136 11.56 25.58 1.12
C PHE A 136 12.64 25.38 0.05
N TYR A 137 13.74 24.73 0.42
CA TYR A 137 14.89 24.44 -0.43
C TYR A 137 15.05 22.93 -0.51
N PRO A 138 14.48 22.27 -1.54
CA PRO A 138 14.60 20.83 -1.72
C PRO A 138 16.03 20.44 -2.13
N SER A 139 16.39 19.18 -1.90
CA SER A 139 17.68 18.61 -2.27
C SER A 139 17.49 17.23 -2.90
N TYR A 140 18.22 16.98 -3.98
CA TYR A 140 18.11 15.79 -4.79
C TYR A 140 19.45 15.04 -4.87
N ASN A 141 19.42 13.71 -4.97
CA ASN A 141 20.60 12.88 -5.23
C ASN A 141 20.90 12.69 -6.73
N MET A 142 20.11 13.33 -7.59
CA MET A 142 20.28 13.34 -9.05
C MET A 142 20.44 14.79 -9.53
N PRO A 143 21.31 15.08 -10.52
CA PRO A 143 21.33 16.37 -11.18
C PRO A 143 19.93 16.75 -11.69
N LEU A 144 19.55 18.02 -11.51
CA LEU A 144 18.18 18.45 -11.79
C LEU A 144 17.76 18.22 -13.26
N GLU A 145 18.68 18.45 -14.20
CA GLU A 145 18.44 18.19 -15.62
C GLU A 145 18.07 16.72 -15.88
N GLU A 146 18.81 15.79 -15.27
CA GLU A 146 18.59 14.35 -15.41
C GLU A 146 17.29 13.91 -14.71
N LYS A 147 17.02 14.43 -13.50
CA LYS A 147 15.74 14.25 -12.80
C LYS A 147 14.56 14.63 -13.71
N LEU A 148 14.61 15.80 -14.35
CA LEU A 148 13.52 16.29 -15.20
C LEU A 148 13.37 15.46 -16.48
N ILE A 149 14.47 14.97 -17.06
CA ILE A 149 14.43 14.04 -18.19
C ILE A 149 13.73 12.75 -17.79
N HIS A 150 14.14 12.12 -16.69
CA HIS A 150 13.54 10.88 -16.21
C HIS A 150 12.05 11.07 -15.87
N GLN A 151 11.68 12.18 -15.21
CA GLN A 151 10.30 12.52 -14.92
C GLN A 151 9.44 12.75 -16.17
N GLY A 152 9.98 13.40 -17.19
CA GLY A 152 9.26 13.58 -18.45
C GLY A 152 9.05 12.26 -19.19
N ALA A 153 9.98 11.32 -19.07
CA ALA A 153 9.95 10.05 -19.79
C ALA A 153 8.92 9.04 -19.23
N ILE A 154 8.75 8.97 -17.90
CA ILE A 154 7.90 7.95 -17.27
C ILE A 154 6.41 8.07 -17.64
N GLY A 155 5.92 9.27 -17.99
CA GLY A 155 4.51 9.48 -18.35
C GLY A 155 4.13 8.82 -19.66
N GLU A 156 4.90 9.07 -20.73
CA GLU A 156 4.66 8.45 -22.04
C GLU A 156 4.80 6.93 -21.99
N GLU A 157 5.78 6.42 -21.24
CA GLU A 157 6.01 4.99 -21.08
C GLU A 157 4.87 4.31 -20.28
N ARG A 158 4.44 4.93 -19.18
CA ARG A 158 3.27 4.46 -18.40
C ARG A 158 2.03 4.36 -19.29
N ASP A 159 1.72 5.42 -20.04
CA ASP A 159 0.52 5.45 -20.88
C ASP A 159 0.58 4.41 -22.00
N TYR A 160 1.78 4.22 -22.58
CA TYR A 160 2.03 3.16 -23.55
C TYR A 160 1.77 1.78 -22.93
N ILE A 161 2.36 1.47 -21.77
CA ILE A 161 2.18 0.18 -21.09
C ILE A 161 0.73 -0.05 -20.69
N ILE A 162 0.06 0.94 -20.10
CA ILE A 162 -1.37 0.88 -19.75
C ILE A 162 -2.20 0.49 -20.98
N SER A 163 -1.91 1.07 -22.16
CA SER A 163 -2.61 0.72 -23.40
C SER A 163 -2.41 -0.73 -23.85
N GLN A 164 -1.35 -1.40 -23.40
CA GLN A 164 -1.07 -2.80 -23.71
C GLN A 164 -1.71 -3.77 -22.70
N ILE A 165 -1.72 -3.40 -21.41
CA ILE A 165 -2.11 -4.33 -20.34
C ILE A 165 -3.54 -4.11 -19.82
N ILE A 166 -4.14 -2.93 -20.06
CA ILE A 166 -5.49 -2.58 -19.57
C ILE A 166 -6.49 -2.54 -20.73
N GLN A 167 -7.65 -3.15 -20.53
CA GLN A 167 -8.80 -3.12 -21.44
C GLN A 167 -10.03 -2.52 -20.73
N ASP A 168 -10.89 -1.83 -21.48
CA ASP A 168 -12.06 -1.11 -20.94
C ASP A 168 -13.02 -1.99 -20.11
N ASN A 169 -13.14 -3.26 -20.48
CA ASN A 169 -14.05 -4.22 -19.84
C ASN A 169 -13.46 -4.97 -18.64
N MET A 170 -12.22 -4.66 -18.23
CA MET A 170 -11.61 -5.26 -17.04
C MET A 170 -12.26 -4.72 -15.77
N SER A 171 -12.55 -5.62 -14.84
CA SER A 171 -12.87 -5.28 -13.44
C SER A 171 -11.68 -4.61 -12.75
N GLN A 172 -11.93 -3.90 -11.64
CA GLN A 172 -10.84 -3.32 -10.84
C GLN A 172 -9.82 -4.38 -10.39
N TYR A 173 -10.29 -5.58 -10.00
CA TYR A 173 -9.41 -6.71 -9.69
C TYR A 173 -8.47 -7.08 -10.85
N GLU A 174 -9.01 -7.21 -12.06
CA GLU A 174 -8.22 -7.57 -13.25
C GLU A 174 -7.21 -6.47 -13.60
N LYS A 175 -7.58 -5.20 -13.46
CA LYS A 175 -6.68 -4.06 -13.69
C LYS A 175 -5.53 -4.05 -12.68
N VAL A 176 -5.83 -4.20 -11.39
CA VAL A 176 -4.82 -4.27 -10.33
C VAL A 176 -3.86 -5.44 -10.57
N LYS A 177 -4.40 -6.61 -10.92
CA LYS A 177 -3.60 -7.78 -11.23
C LYS A 177 -2.72 -7.56 -12.48
N ALA A 178 -3.24 -6.94 -13.53
CA ALA A 178 -2.47 -6.67 -14.75
C ALA A 178 -1.27 -5.75 -14.48
N VAL A 179 -1.45 -4.69 -13.68
CA VAL A 179 -0.36 -3.79 -13.25
C VAL A 179 0.67 -4.53 -12.39
N HIS A 180 0.20 -5.29 -11.40
CA HIS A 180 1.06 -6.12 -10.55
C HIS A 180 1.92 -7.08 -11.39
N ASP A 181 1.29 -7.87 -12.27
CA ASP A 181 1.97 -8.85 -13.10
C ASP A 181 2.96 -8.18 -14.06
N TYR A 182 2.62 -7.01 -14.60
CA TYR A 182 3.55 -6.27 -15.45
C TYR A 182 4.81 -5.89 -14.67
N ILE A 183 4.67 -5.31 -13.47
CA ILE A 183 5.83 -4.88 -12.67
C ILE A 183 6.72 -6.07 -12.32
N VAL A 184 6.15 -7.16 -11.80
CA VAL A 184 6.94 -8.35 -11.41
C VAL A 184 7.63 -8.99 -12.61
N ASN A 185 6.99 -9.07 -13.78
CA ASN A 185 7.59 -9.71 -14.95
C ASN A 185 8.61 -8.82 -15.70
N ASN A 186 8.73 -7.53 -15.35
CA ASN A 186 9.63 -6.59 -16.04
C ASN A 186 10.66 -5.94 -15.09
N THR A 187 10.72 -6.39 -13.84
CA THR A 187 11.62 -5.84 -12.83
C THR A 187 12.35 -6.98 -12.12
N GLN A 188 13.60 -6.76 -11.76
CA GLN A 188 14.33 -7.61 -10.83
C GLN A 188 14.65 -6.85 -9.55
N TYR A 189 14.56 -7.53 -8.41
CA TYR A 189 14.94 -6.90 -7.14
C TYR A 189 16.44 -6.55 -7.10
N ASP A 190 16.75 -5.32 -6.70
CA ASP A 190 18.12 -4.86 -6.59
C ASP A 190 18.83 -5.49 -5.38
N LYS A 191 19.50 -6.62 -5.65
CA LYS A 191 20.18 -7.43 -4.62
C LYS A 191 21.36 -6.72 -3.95
N ARG A 192 21.81 -5.57 -4.48
CA ARG A 192 22.82 -4.72 -3.82
C ARG A 192 22.36 -4.27 -2.43
N HIS A 193 21.05 -4.27 -2.20
CA HIS A 193 20.46 -4.10 -0.88
C HIS A 193 20.95 -5.09 0.18
N TYR A 194 21.40 -6.29 -0.21
CA TYR A 194 21.92 -7.29 0.70
C TYR A 194 23.46 -7.34 0.74
N THR A 195 24.14 -6.40 0.09
CA THR A 195 25.60 -6.37 -0.01
C THR A 195 26.14 -4.98 0.39
N ASP A 196 27.47 -4.83 0.39
CA ASP A 196 28.13 -3.53 0.61
C ASP A 196 28.16 -2.64 -0.66
N GLU A 197 27.43 -3.03 -1.73
CA GLU A 197 27.39 -2.27 -2.97
C GLU A 197 26.42 -1.09 -2.88
N ILE A 198 26.72 -0.02 -3.61
CA ILE A 198 25.87 1.16 -3.66
C ILE A 198 24.67 0.85 -4.58
N ILE A 199 23.47 0.95 -4.03
CA ILE A 199 22.22 0.91 -4.80
C ILE A 199 22.11 2.23 -5.60
N PRO A 200 21.92 2.17 -6.93
CA PRO A 200 21.65 3.35 -7.76
C PRO A 200 20.39 4.08 -7.30
N ASN A 201 20.36 5.40 -7.50
CA ASN A 201 19.22 6.20 -7.05
C ASN A 201 17.93 5.84 -7.81
N GLU A 202 18.05 5.37 -9.04
CA GLU A 202 16.99 4.92 -9.92
C GLU A 202 16.22 3.74 -9.33
N SER A 203 16.89 2.84 -8.58
CA SER A 203 16.26 1.67 -7.98
C SER A 203 15.16 2.02 -6.96
N TYR A 204 15.09 3.27 -6.49
CA TYR A 204 14.07 3.77 -5.56
C TYR A 204 12.91 4.51 -6.27
N THR A 205 12.83 4.41 -7.59
CA THR A 205 11.95 5.26 -8.42
C THR A 205 11.16 4.47 -9.45
N VAL A 206 10.13 5.11 -10.00
CA VAL A 206 9.37 4.58 -11.15
C VAL A 206 10.28 4.36 -12.36
N TYR A 207 11.27 5.24 -12.57
CA TYR A 207 12.22 5.12 -13.67
C TYR A 207 13.03 3.82 -13.61
N GLY A 208 13.46 3.38 -12.42
CA GLY A 208 14.18 2.12 -12.24
C GLY A 208 13.38 0.91 -12.71
N VAL A 209 12.07 0.91 -12.47
CA VAL A 209 11.17 -0.15 -12.94
C VAL A 209 10.97 -0.06 -14.46
N LEU A 210 10.62 1.11 -14.99
CA LEU A 210 10.20 1.25 -16.39
C LEU A 210 11.34 1.21 -17.40
N PHE A 211 12.53 1.69 -17.05
CA PHE A 211 13.64 1.84 -17.99
C PHE A 211 14.84 0.96 -17.67
N GLU A 212 15.13 0.71 -16.39
CA GLU A 212 16.29 -0.08 -15.97
C GLU A 212 15.92 -1.55 -15.65
N GLY A 213 14.64 -1.85 -15.45
CA GLY A 213 14.15 -3.17 -15.06
C GLY A 213 14.71 -3.64 -13.71
N ILE A 214 15.07 -2.72 -12.81
CA ILE A 214 15.64 -3.02 -11.49
C ILE A 214 15.15 -2.04 -10.44
N ALA A 215 14.72 -2.54 -9.28
CA ALA A 215 14.25 -1.70 -8.19
C ALA A 215 14.40 -2.35 -6.81
N VAL A 216 14.35 -1.54 -5.76
CA VAL A 216 14.08 -1.98 -4.38
C VAL A 216 12.60 -1.74 -4.05
N CYS A 217 12.16 -2.14 -2.86
CA CYS A 217 10.75 -2.11 -2.45
C CYS A 217 10.03 -0.77 -2.69
N GLU A 218 10.73 0.35 -2.48
CA GLU A 218 10.20 1.69 -2.76
C GLU A 218 9.86 1.91 -4.24
N GLY A 219 10.72 1.44 -5.17
CA GLY A 219 10.46 1.56 -6.61
C GLY A 219 9.27 0.71 -7.07
N TYR A 220 9.11 -0.51 -6.53
CA TYR A 220 7.94 -1.35 -6.78
C TYR A 220 6.65 -0.66 -6.28
N ALA A 221 6.66 -0.18 -5.03
CA ALA A 221 5.49 0.44 -4.41
C ALA A 221 5.08 1.76 -5.10
N LYS A 222 6.06 2.58 -5.50
CA LYS A 222 5.82 3.80 -6.27
C LYS A 222 5.24 3.50 -7.65
N THR A 223 5.75 2.48 -8.33
CA THR A 223 5.26 2.13 -9.68
C THR A 223 3.85 1.58 -9.64
N MET A 224 3.50 0.74 -8.66
CA MET A 224 2.12 0.30 -8.44
C MET A 224 1.17 1.49 -8.27
N LYS A 225 1.50 2.43 -7.38
CA LYS A 225 0.69 3.63 -7.18
C LYS A 225 0.57 4.47 -8.44
N TYR A 226 1.69 4.71 -9.12
CA TYR A 226 1.75 5.55 -10.33
C TYR A 226 0.83 5.03 -11.46
N PHE A 227 0.77 3.71 -11.64
CA PHE A 227 -0.10 3.09 -12.64
C PHE A 227 -1.56 3.04 -12.19
N LEU A 228 -1.81 2.66 -10.94
CA LEU A 228 -3.16 2.48 -10.43
C LEU A 228 -3.92 3.80 -10.28
N ASP A 229 -3.26 4.86 -9.83
CA ASP A 229 -3.86 6.18 -9.75
C ASP A 229 -4.27 6.70 -11.14
N GLU A 230 -3.43 6.49 -12.17
CA GLU A 230 -3.73 6.90 -13.56
C GLU A 230 -5.00 6.23 -14.10
N ILE A 231 -5.25 4.97 -13.73
CA ILE A 231 -6.46 4.24 -14.15
C ILE A 231 -7.62 4.37 -13.16
N GLY A 232 -7.52 5.31 -12.21
CA GLY A 232 -8.60 5.67 -11.27
C GLY A 232 -8.81 4.68 -10.13
N ILE A 233 -7.78 3.94 -9.74
CA ILE A 233 -7.80 3.00 -8.61
C ILE A 233 -7.02 3.60 -7.46
N GLU A 234 -7.75 4.05 -6.44
CA GLU A 234 -7.19 4.66 -5.23
C GLU A 234 -6.14 3.74 -4.59
N THR A 235 -4.89 4.23 -4.56
CA THR A 235 -3.74 3.48 -4.06
C THR A 235 -2.92 4.33 -3.10
N LYS A 236 -2.52 3.75 -1.97
CA LYS A 236 -1.61 4.39 -0.99
C LYS A 236 -0.31 3.59 -0.90
N ILE A 237 0.81 4.28 -0.81
CA ILE A 237 2.08 3.67 -0.42
C ILE A 237 2.10 3.58 1.11
N VAL A 238 2.40 2.40 1.64
CA VAL A 238 2.55 2.15 3.06
C VAL A 238 4.03 2.10 3.40
N ILE A 239 4.44 2.92 4.36
CA ILE A 239 5.79 2.88 4.95
C ILE A 239 5.74 2.17 6.29
N GLY A 240 6.63 1.20 6.47
CA GLY A 240 6.72 0.41 7.69
C GLY A 240 7.95 -0.48 7.70
N THR A 241 7.79 -1.67 8.28
CA THR A 241 8.83 -2.70 8.30
C THR A 241 8.28 -4.04 7.87
N ALA A 242 9.11 -4.90 7.29
CA ALA A 242 8.80 -6.28 6.97
C ALA A 242 9.96 -7.18 7.42
N ASN A 243 9.65 -8.20 8.23
CA ASN A 243 10.65 -9.03 8.92
C ASN A 243 11.72 -8.22 9.70
N GLY A 244 11.36 -7.02 10.18
CA GLY A 244 12.24 -6.15 10.96
C GLY A 244 13.08 -5.17 10.15
N GLU A 245 13.04 -5.23 8.82
CA GLU A 245 13.72 -4.29 7.92
C GLU A 245 12.75 -3.23 7.41
N ASN A 246 13.25 -2.01 7.12
CA ASN A 246 12.43 -0.96 6.52
C ASN A 246 11.86 -1.43 5.18
N HIS A 247 10.56 -1.19 4.96
CA HIS A 247 9.88 -1.68 3.77
C HIS A 247 8.77 -0.73 3.31
N ALA A 248 8.49 -0.78 2.02
CA ALA A 248 7.40 -0.06 1.37
C ALA A 248 6.57 -1.01 0.52
N TRP A 249 5.24 -0.89 0.63
CA TRP A 249 4.27 -1.68 -0.14
C TRP A 249 3.01 -0.84 -0.39
N ASN A 250 1.91 -1.42 -0.88
CA ASN A 250 0.70 -0.68 -1.20
C ASN A 250 -0.54 -1.14 -0.43
N ILE A 251 -1.49 -0.22 -0.27
CA ILE A 251 -2.91 -0.52 -0.05
C ILE A 251 -3.68 -0.02 -1.26
N VAL A 252 -4.55 -0.86 -1.83
CA VAL A 252 -5.39 -0.54 -2.98
C VAL A 252 -6.87 -0.69 -2.62
N LYS A 253 -7.72 0.11 -3.25
CA LYS A 253 -9.19 0.01 -3.11
C LYS A 253 -9.80 -0.71 -4.30
N ILE A 254 -10.53 -1.80 -4.04
CA ILE A 254 -11.21 -2.60 -5.07
C ILE A 254 -12.68 -2.75 -4.68
N ASP A 255 -13.56 -2.19 -5.50
CA ASP A 255 -15.02 -2.14 -5.30
C ASP A 255 -15.46 -1.73 -3.88
N GLY A 256 -14.75 -0.75 -3.31
CA GLY A 256 -15.06 -0.16 -2.00
C GLY A 256 -14.30 -0.74 -0.81
N ASP A 257 -13.68 -1.92 -0.96
CA ASP A 257 -12.88 -2.55 0.09
C ASP A 257 -11.38 -2.25 -0.12
N TYR A 258 -10.62 -2.15 0.97
CA TYR A 258 -9.17 -1.94 0.94
C TYR A 258 -8.39 -3.25 1.13
N TYR A 259 -7.27 -3.39 0.41
CA TYR A 259 -6.40 -4.55 0.45
C TYR A 259 -4.93 -4.17 0.38
N HIS A 260 -4.09 -4.90 1.11
CA HIS A 260 -2.64 -4.80 0.99
C HIS A 260 -2.12 -5.56 -0.24
N ILE A 261 -1.17 -4.96 -0.95
CA ILE A 261 -0.37 -5.62 -1.99
C ILE A 261 1.10 -5.35 -1.73
N ASP A 262 1.91 -6.40 -1.69
CA ASP A 262 3.37 -6.30 -1.67
C ASP A 262 3.96 -6.94 -2.93
N THR A 263 4.01 -6.15 -4.00
CA THR A 263 4.55 -6.55 -5.31
C THR A 263 6.02 -6.98 -5.22
N THR A 264 6.77 -6.45 -4.25
CA THR A 264 8.18 -6.82 -4.04
C THR A 264 8.28 -8.26 -3.54
N TRP A 265 7.44 -8.64 -2.58
CA TRP A 265 7.46 -9.99 -2.02
C TRP A 265 6.71 -11.02 -2.88
N ASP A 266 5.99 -10.55 -3.90
CA ASP A 266 5.42 -11.37 -4.98
C ASP A 266 6.36 -11.53 -6.20
N ASP A 267 7.57 -10.95 -6.13
CA ASP A 267 8.71 -11.16 -7.04
C ASP A 267 9.89 -11.90 -6.34
N PRO A 268 9.75 -13.20 -6.04
CA PRO A 268 10.78 -13.97 -5.37
C PRO A 268 12.03 -14.13 -6.23
N VAL A 269 13.16 -13.71 -5.65
CA VAL A 269 14.49 -13.95 -6.21
C VAL A 269 14.84 -15.45 -6.18
N SER A 270 14.85 -16.09 -7.34
CA SER A 270 15.31 -17.47 -7.49
C SER A 270 16.84 -17.60 -7.48
N GLU A 271 17.35 -18.78 -7.09
CA GLU A 271 18.79 -19.07 -7.04
C GLU A 271 19.42 -19.09 -8.45
N ASP A 272 18.67 -19.51 -9.47
CA ASP A 272 19.11 -19.60 -10.86
C ASP A 272 18.81 -18.34 -11.68
N GLY A 273 18.21 -17.32 -11.05
CA GLY A 273 17.87 -16.05 -11.69
C GLY A 273 16.68 -16.14 -12.65
N THR A 274 15.88 -17.21 -12.57
CA THR A 274 14.58 -17.28 -13.22
C THR A 274 13.59 -16.29 -12.61
N ASP A 275 12.89 -15.54 -13.45
CA ASP A 275 11.81 -14.67 -13.01
C ASP A 275 10.62 -15.53 -12.60
N VAL A 276 10.07 -15.27 -11.41
CA VAL A 276 8.96 -16.04 -10.85
C VAL A 276 7.92 -15.06 -10.34
N LEU A 277 6.72 -15.15 -10.89
CA LEU A 277 5.57 -14.39 -10.41
C LEU A 277 4.76 -15.23 -9.41
N VAL A 278 4.57 -14.70 -8.20
CA VAL A 278 3.65 -15.28 -7.22
C VAL A 278 2.57 -14.28 -6.79
N TYR A 279 1.69 -14.70 -5.87
CA TYR A 279 0.54 -13.92 -5.41
C TYR A 279 0.30 -14.14 -3.90
N ASP A 280 1.38 -14.44 -3.16
CA ASP A 280 1.31 -14.69 -1.73
C ASP A 280 0.88 -13.44 -0.95
N PHE A 281 1.25 -12.27 -1.45
CA PHE A 281 0.99 -10.96 -0.84
C PHE A 281 0.02 -10.11 -1.67
N PHE A 282 -0.77 -10.74 -2.55
CA PHE A 282 -1.74 -10.08 -3.40
C PHE A 282 -3.13 -9.99 -2.73
N ASN A 283 -3.56 -8.77 -2.46
CA ASN A 283 -4.84 -8.40 -1.85
C ASN A 283 -5.06 -9.07 -0.48
N LEU A 284 -4.14 -8.83 0.46
CA LEU A 284 -4.24 -9.31 1.84
C LEU A 284 -5.07 -8.36 2.71
N LYS A 285 -5.77 -8.93 3.69
CA LYS A 285 -6.30 -8.17 4.82
C LYS A 285 -5.21 -7.92 5.87
N ASP A 286 -5.46 -6.95 6.73
CA ASP A 286 -4.63 -6.55 7.87
C ASP A 286 -4.07 -7.73 8.67
N THR A 287 -4.93 -8.70 9.02
CA THR A 287 -4.54 -9.86 9.85
C THR A 287 -3.61 -10.84 9.12
N ASP A 288 -3.58 -10.78 7.78
CA ASP A 288 -2.73 -11.65 6.97
C ASP A 288 -1.38 -11.00 6.67
N ILE A 289 -1.34 -9.70 6.38
CA ILE A 289 -0.10 -8.96 6.13
C ILE A 289 0.70 -8.73 7.44
N GLU A 290 0.01 -8.54 8.59
CA GLU A 290 0.68 -8.24 9.88
C GLU A 290 1.54 -9.38 10.43
N LYS A 291 1.43 -10.59 9.87
CA LYS A 291 2.26 -11.74 10.24
C LYS A 291 3.73 -11.52 9.91
N THR A 292 4.01 -10.67 8.93
CA THR A 292 5.35 -10.37 8.44
C THR A 292 5.64 -8.87 8.39
N HIS A 293 4.60 -8.02 8.27
CA HIS A 293 4.74 -6.58 8.15
C HIS A 293 4.23 -5.84 9.38
N ASN A 294 4.79 -4.66 9.64
CA ASN A 294 4.35 -3.76 10.70
C ASN A 294 4.29 -2.33 10.17
N TRP A 295 3.16 -1.64 10.43
CA TRP A 295 2.93 -0.25 10.03
C TRP A 295 2.10 0.47 11.09
N ASN A 296 2.09 1.80 11.02
CA ASN A 296 1.17 2.60 11.83
C ASN A 296 -0.25 2.51 11.23
N ARG A 297 -1.06 1.60 11.76
CA ARG A 297 -2.46 1.39 11.33
C ARG A 297 -3.29 2.67 11.30
N GLY A 298 -3.05 3.61 12.22
CA GLY A 298 -3.81 4.86 12.28
C GLY A 298 -3.56 5.83 11.12
N LYS A 299 -2.56 5.59 10.27
CA LYS A 299 -2.28 6.41 9.07
C LYS A 299 -2.96 5.90 7.80
N TYR A 300 -3.63 4.75 7.83
CA TYR A 300 -4.08 4.05 6.63
C TYR A 300 -5.47 3.43 6.81
N PRO A 301 -6.24 3.24 5.72
CA PRO A 301 -7.54 2.59 5.80
C PRO A 301 -7.42 1.14 6.25
N ILE A 302 -8.47 0.65 6.93
CA ILE A 302 -8.55 -0.72 7.43
C ILE A 302 -8.77 -1.70 6.28
N CYS A 303 -7.90 -2.71 6.15
CA CYS A 303 -8.11 -3.80 5.18
C CYS A 303 -8.69 -5.02 5.91
N ASN A 304 -9.99 -5.27 5.82
CA ASN A 304 -10.68 -6.37 6.54
C ASN A 304 -11.36 -7.40 5.63
N SER A 305 -11.28 -7.23 4.32
CA SER A 305 -11.91 -8.10 3.30
C SER A 305 -10.90 -9.08 2.72
N ASP A 306 -11.33 -10.31 2.42
CA ASP A 306 -10.57 -11.29 1.63
C ASP A 306 -11.24 -11.64 0.30
N LYS A 307 -12.30 -10.91 -0.07
CA LYS A 307 -13.07 -11.09 -1.31
C LYS A 307 -12.18 -11.10 -2.56
N TYR A 308 -11.24 -10.16 -2.66
CA TYR A 308 -10.33 -10.01 -3.79
C TYR A 308 -8.93 -10.58 -3.54
N ASN A 309 -8.71 -11.28 -2.42
CA ASN A 309 -7.48 -12.04 -2.24
C ASN A 309 -7.31 -13.06 -3.38
N TYR A 310 -6.10 -13.19 -3.92
CA TYR A 310 -5.86 -14.02 -5.10
C TYR A 310 -6.41 -15.44 -4.98
N PHE A 311 -6.23 -16.09 -3.83
CA PHE A 311 -6.64 -17.49 -3.67
C PHE A 311 -8.15 -17.64 -3.46
N TYR A 312 -8.78 -16.71 -2.75
CA TYR A 312 -10.23 -16.72 -2.56
C TYR A 312 -10.95 -16.39 -3.86
N TYR A 313 -10.50 -15.35 -4.57
CA TYR A 313 -11.10 -14.91 -5.83
C TYR A 313 -11.02 -15.99 -6.92
N ASN A 314 -9.92 -16.74 -6.99
CA ASN A 314 -9.69 -17.77 -8.03
C ASN A 314 -10.10 -19.20 -7.61
N ASP A 315 -10.84 -19.39 -6.51
CA ASP A 315 -11.26 -20.72 -6.01
C ASP A 315 -10.07 -21.70 -5.77
N LEU A 316 -8.98 -21.17 -5.20
CA LEU A 316 -7.75 -21.90 -4.87
C LEU A 316 -7.61 -22.22 -3.38
N VAL A 317 -8.66 -21.97 -2.58
CA VAL A 317 -8.68 -22.27 -1.15
C VAL A 317 -9.21 -23.68 -0.89
N VAL A 318 -8.57 -24.39 0.02
CA VAL A 318 -8.95 -25.74 0.45
C VAL A 318 -9.05 -25.80 1.96
N TYR A 319 -10.16 -26.34 2.47
CA TYR A 319 -10.49 -26.35 3.90
C TYR A 319 -10.26 -27.70 4.60
N ASP A 320 -10.16 -28.79 3.83
CA ASP A 320 -9.98 -30.14 4.37
C ASP A 320 -9.08 -31.03 3.49
N TYR A 321 -8.69 -32.18 4.04
CA TYR A 321 -7.82 -33.12 3.37
C TYR A 321 -8.43 -33.72 2.10
N GLU A 322 -9.76 -33.90 2.05
CA GLU A 322 -10.43 -34.47 0.89
C GLU A 322 -10.39 -33.51 -0.31
N GLY A 323 -10.69 -32.23 -0.08
CA GLY A 323 -10.53 -31.17 -1.06
C GLY A 323 -9.08 -31.06 -1.55
N PHE A 324 -8.11 -31.15 -0.63
CA PHE A 324 -6.68 -31.12 -0.98
C PHE A 324 -6.32 -32.31 -1.89
N TYR A 325 -6.71 -33.52 -1.49
CA TYR A 325 -6.50 -34.74 -2.27
C TYR A 325 -7.13 -34.62 -3.66
N ASN A 326 -8.37 -34.12 -3.75
CA ASN A 326 -9.11 -34.01 -5.00
C ASN A 326 -8.50 -32.98 -5.96
N ARG A 327 -8.12 -31.79 -5.47
CA ARG A 327 -7.45 -30.75 -6.27
C ARG A 327 -6.10 -31.25 -6.79
N LEU A 328 -5.29 -31.86 -5.92
CA LEU A 328 -3.98 -32.41 -6.29
C LEU A 328 -4.09 -33.58 -7.27
N SER A 329 -5.05 -34.49 -7.05
CA SER A 329 -5.35 -35.61 -7.95
C SER A 329 -5.77 -35.11 -9.32
N GLY A 330 -6.65 -34.11 -9.37
CA GLY A 330 -7.07 -33.47 -10.61
C GLY A 330 -5.90 -32.83 -11.38
N ALA A 331 -5.00 -32.13 -10.71
CA ALA A 331 -3.81 -31.54 -11.37
C ALA A 331 -2.91 -32.62 -11.98
N LEU A 332 -2.60 -33.68 -11.22
CA LEU A 332 -1.75 -34.78 -11.68
C LEU A 332 -2.37 -35.56 -12.85
N ILE A 333 -3.66 -35.90 -12.76
CA ILE A 333 -4.36 -36.66 -13.80
C ILE A 333 -4.48 -35.85 -15.10
N ASN A 334 -4.67 -34.54 -15.00
CA ASN A 334 -4.76 -33.65 -16.16
C ASN A 334 -3.38 -33.20 -16.67
N GLY A 335 -2.29 -33.72 -16.10
CA GLY A 335 -0.93 -33.45 -16.55
C GLY A 335 -0.51 -31.99 -16.42
N LYS A 336 -1.04 -31.27 -15.42
CA LYS A 336 -0.57 -29.91 -15.10
C LYS A 336 0.91 -29.94 -14.70
N SER A 337 1.67 -28.91 -15.03
CA SER A 337 3.06 -28.71 -14.59
C SER A 337 3.15 -28.25 -13.14
N GLU A 338 2.09 -27.67 -12.59
CA GLU A 338 2.08 -27.11 -11.24
C GLU A 338 0.67 -26.98 -10.66
N ILE A 339 0.61 -26.80 -9.33
CA ILE A 339 -0.59 -26.42 -8.60
C ILE A 339 -0.22 -25.56 -7.37
N PHE A 340 -1.03 -24.53 -7.13
CA PHE A 340 -0.93 -23.64 -5.98
C PHE A 340 -2.24 -23.67 -5.20
N LEU A 341 -2.18 -23.85 -3.88
CA LEU A 341 -3.36 -23.93 -3.02
C LEU A 341 -3.12 -23.17 -1.71
N LYS A 342 -4.11 -22.42 -1.26
CA LYS A 342 -4.16 -21.87 0.11
C LYS A 342 -4.91 -22.84 1.01
N ILE A 343 -4.30 -23.20 2.14
CA ILE A 343 -4.91 -24.08 3.14
C ILE A 343 -4.93 -23.33 4.48
N PRO A 344 -6.01 -22.60 4.83
CA PRO A 344 -6.01 -21.70 5.98
C PRO A 344 -5.56 -22.35 7.30
N ASN A 345 -5.88 -23.63 7.49
CA ASN A 345 -5.48 -24.42 8.66
C ASN A 345 -4.41 -25.47 8.30
N TYR A 346 -3.38 -25.06 7.57
CA TYR A 346 -2.34 -25.99 7.13
C TYR A 346 -1.66 -26.67 8.32
N ASN A 347 -1.58 -27.98 8.23
CA ASN A 347 -0.87 -28.84 9.18
C ASN A 347 -0.15 -29.93 8.39
N LYS A 348 1.18 -29.96 8.47
CA LYS A 348 2.03 -30.89 7.70
C LYS A 348 1.74 -32.37 7.94
N ASP A 349 1.19 -32.73 9.11
CA ASP A 349 0.87 -34.11 9.45
C ASP A 349 -0.46 -34.54 8.80
N ILE A 350 -1.41 -33.61 8.66
CA ILE A 350 -2.68 -33.83 7.96
C ILE A 350 -2.48 -33.76 6.44
N TYR A 351 -1.85 -32.69 5.95
CA TYR A 351 -1.65 -32.41 4.53
C TYR A 351 -0.27 -32.88 4.07
N ASN A 352 0.10 -34.11 4.41
CA ASN A 352 1.40 -34.66 4.06
C ASN A 352 1.53 -34.82 2.54
N ILE A 353 2.20 -33.87 1.89
CA ILE A 353 2.35 -33.80 0.42
C ILE A 353 3.00 -35.08 -0.12
N PRO A 354 4.15 -35.57 0.41
CA PRO A 354 4.77 -36.79 -0.12
C PRO A 354 3.89 -38.03 -0.08
N ASN A 355 3.21 -38.27 1.06
CA ASN A 355 2.32 -39.41 1.20
C ASN A 355 1.10 -39.28 0.28
N THR A 356 0.58 -38.07 0.12
CA THR A 356 -0.60 -37.80 -0.72
C THR A 356 -0.29 -37.98 -2.20
N VAL A 357 0.81 -37.40 -2.70
CA VAL A 357 1.28 -37.60 -4.09
C VAL A 357 1.50 -39.09 -4.36
N LYS A 358 2.22 -39.79 -3.47
CA LYS A 358 2.46 -41.25 -3.60
C LYS A 358 1.16 -42.04 -3.68
N LYS A 359 0.19 -41.73 -2.83
CA LYS A 359 -1.13 -42.38 -2.81
C LYS A 359 -1.88 -42.15 -4.13
N ILE A 360 -1.90 -40.92 -4.63
CA ILE A 360 -2.58 -40.56 -5.89
C ILE A 360 -1.95 -41.29 -7.09
N VAL A 361 -0.62 -41.27 -7.20
CA VAL A 361 0.13 -41.94 -8.29
C VAL A 361 -0.11 -43.45 -8.25
N THR A 362 -0.03 -44.06 -7.06
CA THR A 362 -0.26 -45.51 -6.88
C THR A 362 -1.68 -45.91 -7.29
N ASN A 363 -2.67 -45.05 -7.03
CA ASN A 363 -4.06 -45.29 -7.40
C ASN A 363 -4.37 -45.04 -8.89
N ASN A 364 -3.45 -44.42 -9.65
CA ASN A 364 -3.66 -44.02 -11.05
C ASN A 364 -2.44 -44.31 -11.95
N PRO A 365 -1.88 -45.55 -11.93
CA PRO A 365 -0.56 -45.84 -12.53
C PRO A 365 -0.50 -45.65 -14.04
N ASN A 366 -1.64 -45.72 -14.74
CA ASN A 366 -1.73 -45.57 -16.20
C ASN A 366 -2.19 -44.17 -16.65
N ARG A 367 -2.46 -43.26 -15.70
CA ARG A 367 -3.00 -41.92 -16.00
C ARG A 367 -2.06 -40.80 -15.61
N ILE A 368 -1.11 -41.05 -14.72
CA ILE A 368 -0.19 -40.04 -14.21
C ILE A 368 1.21 -40.41 -14.65
N ASN A 369 1.85 -39.52 -15.40
CA ASN A 369 3.22 -39.66 -15.85
C ASN A 369 4.05 -38.50 -15.28
N ILE A 370 4.59 -38.70 -14.08
CA ILE A 370 5.53 -37.77 -13.42
C ILE A 370 6.78 -38.56 -13.02
N ASN A 371 7.96 -37.98 -13.25
CA ASN A 371 9.24 -38.57 -12.84
C ASN A 371 9.71 -38.04 -11.49
N GLN A 372 9.45 -36.76 -11.25
CA GLN A 372 9.88 -36.05 -10.06
C GLN A 372 8.90 -34.89 -9.77
N TYR A 373 8.90 -34.41 -8.53
CA TYR A 373 8.16 -33.22 -8.13
C TYR A 373 8.95 -32.47 -7.07
N ALA A 374 8.73 -31.16 -7.00
CA ALA A 374 9.23 -30.29 -5.95
C ALA A 374 8.04 -29.57 -5.30
N TYR A 375 8.18 -29.14 -4.06
CA TYR A 375 7.16 -28.33 -3.41
C TYR A 375 7.77 -27.33 -2.43
N SER A 376 7.08 -26.22 -2.24
CA SER A 376 7.40 -25.20 -1.24
C SER A 376 6.13 -24.79 -0.49
N ILE A 377 6.32 -24.23 0.71
CA ILE A 377 5.22 -23.79 1.57
C ILE A 377 5.57 -22.40 2.08
N ASN A 378 4.74 -21.40 1.77
CA ASN A 378 4.75 -20.14 2.49
C ASN A 378 3.92 -20.31 3.77
N SER A 379 4.59 -20.46 4.91
CA SER A 379 3.95 -20.68 6.20
C SER A 379 3.25 -19.45 6.79
N TYR A 380 3.62 -18.24 6.35
CA TYR A 380 2.94 -17.02 6.80
C TYR A 380 1.54 -16.93 6.20
N GLN A 381 1.41 -17.34 4.93
CA GLN A 381 0.16 -17.26 4.19
C GLN A 381 -0.57 -18.60 4.04
N ASN A 382 0.04 -19.69 4.52
CA ASN A 382 -0.41 -21.07 4.38
C ASN A 382 -0.68 -21.46 2.92
N ILE A 383 0.26 -21.13 2.04
CA ILE A 383 0.19 -21.40 0.61
C ILE A 383 1.18 -22.49 0.25
N ILE A 384 0.69 -23.52 -0.44
CA ILE A 384 1.48 -24.65 -0.92
C ILE A 384 1.65 -24.50 -2.42
N ARG A 385 2.88 -24.67 -2.89
CA ARG A 385 3.24 -24.77 -4.31
C ARG A 385 3.79 -26.15 -4.58
N ILE A 386 3.31 -26.82 -5.63
CA ILE A 386 3.82 -28.12 -6.05
C ILE A 386 4.08 -28.06 -7.56
N TYR A 387 5.30 -28.39 -7.95
CA TYR A 387 5.76 -28.44 -9.34
C TYR A 387 5.99 -29.90 -9.74
N PHE A 388 5.50 -30.29 -10.90
CA PHE A 388 5.58 -31.63 -11.46
C PHE A 388 6.47 -31.64 -12.70
N TYR A 389 7.42 -32.56 -12.75
CA TYR A 389 8.33 -32.69 -13.89
C TYR A 389 8.21 -34.09 -14.51
N LYS A 390 8.24 -34.10 -15.84
CA LYS A 390 8.03 -35.29 -16.69
C LYS A 390 9.30 -36.06 -17.00
#